data_AF-A0A8S3VE95-F1
#
_entry.id   AF-A0A8S3VE95-F1
#
_cell.length_a   1.000
_cell.length_b   1.000
_cell.length_c   1.000
_cell.angle_alpha   90.00
_cell.angle_beta   90.00
_cell.angle_gamma   90.00
#
_symmetry.space_group_name_H-M   'P 1'
#
loop_
_entity.id
_entity.type
_entity.pdbx_description
1 polymer ?
#
loop_
_entity_poly.entity_id
_entity_poly.type
_entity_poly.pdbx_seq_one_letter_code
_entity_poly.pdbx_strand_id
1 'polypeptide(L)'
;MIEYFYFRSSLDSAEQDIEHLEAKLERLVKVCNIMIETGKTFKKASSDFIVGVRDLASYFKTDDLLNDDTKVSNCLSKFAHEMTEMLKYFTILLDQANRSVCQNIQKLIKTDIKKVKDSRKDFEKISDDLDSALNRNSNVPRTKVQECEEAKNILTSKRSGFAHASLDYVFQINVLHSKKRFDVLETVDELREKAKQERREMEERHTLVQKKLVCLLYPCSSNDNCRYQFMLRKTI
;
A
#
# COMPACT_ATOMS: atom_id res chain seq x y z
N MET A 1 -17.96 -34.82 21.28
CA MET A 1 -16.51 -34.75 21.59
C MET A 1 -15.67 -34.68 20.31
N ILE A 2 -15.89 -35.55 19.32
CA ILE A 2 -15.19 -35.52 18.03
C ILE A 2 -15.44 -34.21 17.25
N GLU A 3 -16.70 -33.77 17.11
CA GLU A 3 -17.01 -32.51 16.41
C GLU A 3 -16.40 -31.26 17.08
N TYR A 4 -16.31 -31.26 18.41
CA TYR A 4 -15.68 -30.17 19.17
C TYR A 4 -14.15 -30.13 18.95
N PHE A 5 -13.52 -31.30 18.85
CA PHE A 5 -12.09 -31.42 18.53
C PHE A 5 -11.78 -30.93 17.10
N TYR A 6 -12.60 -31.33 16.11
CA TYR A 6 -12.46 -30.84 14.73
C TYR A 6 -12.68 -29.33 14.62
N PHE A 7 -13.69 -28.80 15.31
CA PHE A 7 -13.94 -27.35 15.35
C PHE A 7 -12.74 -26.59 15.92
N ARG A 8 -12.17 -27.05 17.04
CA ARG A 8 -11.02 -26.42 17.68
C ARG A 8 -9.76 -26.49 16.81
N SER A 9 -9.49 -27.64 16.19
CA SER A 9 -8.36 -27.78 15.26
C SER A 9 -8.50 -26.88 14.03
N SER A 10 -9.72 -26.69 13.51
CA SER A 10 -10.00 -25.78 12.39
C SER A 10 -9.77 -24.31 12.79
N LEU A 11 -10.22 -23.95 13.99
CA LEU A 11 -10.05 -22.61 14.55
C LEU A 11 -8.57 -22.30 14.81
N ASP A 12 -7.81 -23.22 15.41
CA ASP A 12 -6.36 -23.10 15.60
C ASP A 12 -5.63 -22.90 14.25
N SER A 13 -6.03 -23.65 13.22
CA SER A 13 -5.48 -23.48 11.87
C SER A 13 -5.80 -22.10 11.29
N ALA A 14 -7.01 -21.58 11.50
CA ALA A 14 -7.40 -20.27 11.01
C ALA A 14 -6.64 -19.14 11.74
N GLU A 15 -6.41 -19.28 13.05
CA GLU A 15 -5.60 -18.35 13.84
C GLU A 15 -4.16 -18.26 13.31
N GLN A 16 -3.51 -19.41 13.09
CA GLN A 16 -2.15 -19.46 12.55
C GLN A 16 -2.07 -18.82 11.16
N ASP A 17 -3.09 -19.04 10.32
CA ASP A 17 -3.16 -18.47 8.98
C ASP A 17 -3.29 -16.93 9.03
N ILE A 18 -4.04 -16.39 10.01
CA ILE A 18 -4.18 -14.95 10.25
C ILE A 18 -2.88 -14.34 10.77
N GLU A 19 -2.21 -14.99 11.73
CA GLU A 19 -0.91 -14.52 12.25
C GLU A 19 0.16 -14.51 11.14
N HIS A 20 0.19 -15.55 10.32
CA HIS A 20 1.09 -15.60 9.17
C HIS A 20 0.78 -14.50 8.15
N LEU A 21 -0.51 -14.25 7.86
CA LEU A 21 -0.92 -13.15 7.00
C LEU A 21 -0.48 -11.78 7.56
N GLU A 22 -0.75 -11.51 8.84
CA GLU A 22 -0.35 -10.27 9.53
C GLU A 22 1.15 -10.02 9.35
N ALA A 23 2.00 -11.01 9.62
CA ALA A 23 3.44 -10.90 9.46
C ALA A 23 3.88 -10.58 8.02
N LYS A 24 3.22 -11.15 7.00
CA LYS A 24 3.52 -10.84 5.60
C LYS A 24 3.10 -9.43 5.22
N LEU A 25 1.93 -8.98 5.69
CA LEU A 25 1.42 -7.63 5.43
C LEU A 25 2.28 -6.57 6.11
N GLU A 26 2.69 -6.79 7.35
CA GLU A 26 3.63 -5.90 8.08
C GLU A 26 4.97 -5.80 7.36
N ARG A 27 5.50 -6.93 6.89
CA ARG A 27 6.73 -6.94 6.09
C ARG A 27 6.57 -6.14 4.81
N LEU A 28 5.45 -6.26 4.11
CA LEU A 28 5.17 -5.50 2.88
C LEU A 28 5.14 -3.99 3.14
N VAL A 29 4.43 -3.57 4.19
CA VAL A 29 4.39 -2.17 4.61
C VAL A 29 5.80 -1.67 4.96
N LYS A 30 6.60 -2.47 5.66
CA LYS A 30 7.97 -2.10 6.03
C LYS A 30 8.86 -1.88 4.80
N VAL A 31 8.85 -2.81 3.84
CA VAL A 31 9.67 -2.65 2.61
C VAL A 31 9.18 -1.50 1.73
N CYS A 32 7.87 -1.25 1.68
CA CYS A 32 7.31 -0.10 0.96
C CYS A 32 7.76 1.23 1.59
N ASN A 33 7.74 1.34 2.93
CA ASN A 33 8.26 2.53 3.62
C ASN A 33 9.75 2.75 3.33
N ILE A 34 10.57 1.71 3.38
CA ILE A 34 12.00 1.81 3.04
C ILE A 34 12.19 2.31 1.60
N MET A 35 11.40 1.79 0.65
CA MET A 35 11.41 2.23 -0.75
C MET A 35 11.04 3.72 -0.87
N ILE A 36 10.02 4.18 -0.13
CA ILE A 36 9.59 5.58 -0.12
C ILE A 36 10.68 6.50 0.44
N GLU A 37 11.27 6.15 1.57
CA GLU A 37 12.33 6.95 2.19
C GLU A 37 13.58 7.02 1.31
N THR A 38 14.00 5.88 0.76
CA THR A 38 15.12 5.83 -0.21
C THR A 38 14.80 6.66 -1.46
N GLY A 39 13.56 6.58 -1.94
CA GLY A 39 13.08 7.38 -3.07
C GLY A 39 13.10 8.89 -2.79
N LYS A 40 12.76 9.33 -1.58
CA LYS A 40 12.88 10.74 -1.18
C LYS A 40 14.34 11.21 -1.21
N THR A 41 15.28 10.39 -0.75
CA THR A 41 16.71 10.69 -0.83
C THR A 41 17.18 10.79 -2.29
N PHE A 42 16.79 9.85 -3.14
CA PHE A 42 17.09 9.89 -4.58
C PHE A 42 16.53 11.14 -5.25
N LYS A 43 15.26 11.49 -4.96
CA LYS A 43 14.63 12.72 -5.45
C LYS A 43 15.43 13.96 -5.06
N LYS A 44 15.88 14.04 -3.80
CA LYS A 44 16.69 15.17 -3.33
C LYS A 44 18.00 15.27 -4.12
N ALA A 45 18.78 14.19 -4.18
CA ALA A 45 20.05 14.16 -4.91
C ALA A 45 19.86 14.52 -6.40
N SER A 46 18.78 14.03 -7.01
CA SER A 46 18.46 14.32 -8.42
C SER A 46 18.03 15.78 -8.61
N SER A 47 17.32 16.36 -7.66
CA SER A 47 16.98 17.79 -7.66
C SER A 47 18.23 18.66 -7.57
N ASP A 48 19.16 18.31 -6.67
CA ASP A 48 20.43 19.05 -6.50
C ASP A 48 21.28 18.96 -7.79
N PHE A 49 21.32 17.79 -8.43
CA PHE A 49 21.95 17.61 -9.73
C PHE A 49 21.33 18.49 -10.83
N ILE A 50 19.99 18.55 -10.91
CA ILE A 50 19.28 19.40 -11.88
C ILE A 50 19.63 20.88 -11.67
N VAL A 51 19.74 21.34 -10.42
CA VAL A 51 20.17 22.71 -10.11
C VAL A 51 21.58 22.96 -10.65
N GLY A 52 22.54 22.06 -10.38
CA GLY A 52 23.90 22.19 -10.90
C GLY A 52 23.97 22.25 -12.42
N VAL A 53 23.12 21.49 -13.13
CA VAL A 53 23.03 21.59 -14.59
C VAL A 53 22.50 22.95 -15.05
N ARG A 54 21.50 23.52 -14.34
CA ARG A 54 20.95 24.84 -14.67
C ARG A 54 21.98 25.95 -14.42
N ASP A 55 22.75 25.84 -13.35
CA ASP A 55 23.83 26.77 -13.05
C ASP A 55 24.88 26.74 -14.16
N LEU A 56 25.30 25.55 -14.59
CA LEU A 56 26.22 25.38 -15.72
C LEU A 56 25.63 25.95 -17.02
N ALA A 57 24.34 25.71 -17.29
CA ALA A 57 23.66 26.28 -18.46
C ALA A 57 23.67 27.81 -18.43
N SER A 58 23.55 28.42 -17.25
CA SER A 58 23.58 29.88 -17.08
C SER A 58 24.97 30.48 -17.34
N TYR A 59 26.04 29.76 -16.99
CA TYR A 59 27.41 30.21 -17.23
C TYR A 59 27.67 30.44 -18.72
N PHE A 60 27.34 29.45 -19.57
CA PHE A 60 27.44 29.54 -21.03
C PHE A 60 26.47 30.55 -21.68
N LYS A 61 25.57 31.18 -20.91
CA LYS A 61 24.67 32.22 -21.40
C LYS A 61 25.29 33.61 -21.36
N THR A 62 26.42 33.77 -20.65
CA THR A 62 27.02 35.09 -20.37
C THR A 62 28.02 35.51 -21.46
N ASP A 63 28.56 34.57 -22.23
CA ASP A 63 29.44 34.79 -23.38
C ASP A 63 28.63 34.91 -24.70
N ASP A 64 27.85 36.00 -24.83
CA ASP A 64 26.95 36.27 -25.97
C ASP A 64 27.70 36.62 -27.29
N LEU A 65 29.01 36.34 -27.37
CA LEU A 65 29.89 36.68 -28.50
C LEU A 65 30.21 35.47 -29.41
N LEU A 66 29.84 34.24 -29.02
CA LEU A 66 30.08 33.01 -29.79
C LEU A 66 28.79 32.17 -29.95
N ASN A 67 28.35 32.00 -31.19
CA ASN A 67 27.13 31.26 -31.58
C ASN A 67 27.01 29.81 -31.06
N ASP A 68 28.10 29.19 -30.58
CA ASP A 68 28.10 27.82 -30.06
C ASP A 68 27.79 27.72 -28.56
N ASP A 69 28.12 28.75 -27.75
CA ASP A 69 27.82 28.75 -26.30
C ASP A 69 26.32 28.83 -26.03
N THR A 70 25.59 29.53 -26.90
CA THR A 70 24.12 29.54 -26.92
C THR A 70 23.53 28.14 -27.16
N LYS A 71 24.19 27.28 -27.96
CA LYS A 71 23.70 25.90 -28.19
C LYS A 71 23.94 25.02 -26.96
N VAL A 72 25.08 25.16 -26.30
CA VAL A 72 25.42 24.42 -25.07
C VAL A 72 24.44 24.78 -23.94
N SER A 73 24.24 26.07 -23.69
CA SER A 73 23.27 26.56 -22.68
C SER A 73 21.85 26.01 -22.93
N ASN A 74 21.40 26.04 -24.18
CA ASN A 74 20.08 25.53 -24.56
C ASN A 74 19.97 24.00 -24.40
N CYS A 75 21.02 23.24 -24.70
CA CYS A 75 21.05 21.79 -24.52
C CYS A 75 20.94 21.41 -23.04
N LEU A 76 21.76 22.03 -22.19
CA LEU A 76 21.76 21.81 -20.74
C LEU A 76 20.42 22.20 -20.10
N SER A 77 19.85 23.34 -20.52
CA SER A 77 18.54 23.80 -20.04
C SER A 77 17.42 22.82 -20.40
N LYS A 78 17.44 22.27 -21.63
CA LYS A 78 16.49 21.23 -22.05
C LYS A 78 16.68 19.95 -21.23
N PHE A 79 17.90 19.48 -21.05
CA PHE A 79 18.18 18.29 -20.24
C PHE A 79 17.67 18.46 -18.79
N ALA A 80 17.96 19.59 -18.15
CA ALA A 80 17.46 19.91 -16.82
C ALA A 80 15.92 19.95 -16.74
N HIS A 81 15.26 20.45 -17.80
CA HIS A 81 13.81 20.44 -17.91
C HIS A 81 13.25 19.01 -17.98
N GLU A 82 13.76 18.18 -18.89
CA GLU A 82 13.30 16.79 -19.05
C GLU A 82 13.51 15.96 -17.77
N MET A 83 14.67 16.12 -17.10
CA MET A 83 14.95 15.49 -15.81
C MET A 83 13.98 15.95 -14.71
N THR A 84 13.58 17.24 -14.73
CA THR A 84 12.58 17.77 -13.78
C THR A 84 11.23 17.11 -13.99
N GLU A 85 10.79 16.94 -15.23
CA GLU A 85 9.54 16.24 -15.54
C GLU A 85 9.59 14.79 -15.08
N MET A 86 10.69 14.07 -15.34
CA MET A 86 10.88 12.70 -14.84
C MET A 86 10.74 12.60 -13.31
N LEU A 87 11.32 13.54 -12.55
CA LEU A 87 11.21 13.54 -11.08
C LEU A 87 9.79 13.84 -10.57
N LYS A 88 8.97 14.56 -11.32
CA LYS A 88 7.56 14.77 -10.97
C LYS A 88 6.81 13.44 -10.97
N TYR A 89 6.96 12.65 -12.04
CA TYR A 89 6.35 11.31 -12.14
C TYR A 89 6.83 10.37 -11.05
N PHE A 90 8.13 10.35 -10.79
CA PHE A 90 8.69 9.55 -9.71
C PHE A 90 8.10 9.93 -8.34
N THR A 91 7.91 11.24 -8.08
CA THR A 91 7.28 11.72 -6.85
C THR A 91 5.82 11.26 -6.74
N ILE A 92 5.05 11.33 -7.83
CA ILE A 92 3.65 10.88 -7.85
C ILE A 92 3.60 9.38 -7.56
N LEU A 93 4.45 8.57 -8.19
CA LEU A 93 4.51 7.14 -7.95
C LEU A 93 4.79 6.79 -6.47
N LEU A 94 5.72 7.51 -5.82
CA LEU A 94 6.00 7.32 -4.40
C LEU A 94 4.80 7.68 -3.51
N ASP A 95 4.08 8.75 -3.82
CA ASP A 95 2.86 9.13 -3.09
C ASP A 95 1.75 8.08 -3.27
N GLN A 96 1.59 7.54 -4.49
CA GLN A 96 0.62 6.47 -4.73
C GLN A 96 1.00 5.17 -4.02
N ALA A 97 2.28 4.81 -3.98
CA ALA A 97 2.75 3.68 -3.19
C ALA A 97 2.45 3.87 -1.70
N ASN A 98 2.63 5.08 -1.16
CA ASN A 98 2.29 5.37 0.22
C ASN A 98 0.78 5.23 0.49
N ARG A 99 -0.07 5.84 -0.34
CA ARG A 99 -1.52 5.82 -0.14
C ARG A 99 -2.10 4.42 -0.31
N SER A 100 -1.84 3.77 -1.44
CA SER A 100 -2.44 2.46 -1.70
C SER A 100 -1.78 1.38 -0.84
N VAL A 101 -0.45 1.22 -0.86
CA VAL A 101 0.18 0.10 -0.13
C VAL A 101 0.31 0.37 1.36
N CYS A 102 0.88 1.51 1.77
CA CYS A 102 1.10 1.72 3.21
C CYS A 102 -0.23 1.94 3.95
N GLN A 103 -1.14 2.79 3.47
CA GLN A 103 -2.36 3.10 4.22
C GLN A 103 -3.40 1.97 4.16
N ASN A 104 -3.69 1.39 2.99
CA ASN A 104 -4.73 0.35 2.91
C ASN A 104 -4.31 -0.92 3.66
N ILE A 105 -3.05 -1.37 3.50
CA ILE A 105 -2.57 -2.54 4.23
C ILE A 105 -2.48 -2.27 5.74
N GLN A 106 -2.03 -1.07 6.15
CA GLN A 106 -2.07 -0.71 7.58
C GLN A 106 -3.49 -0.69 8.14
N LYS A 107 -4.48 -0.24 7.36
CA LYS A 107 -5.89 -0.28 7.76
C LYS A 107 -6.36 -1.72 7.95
N LEU A 108 -6.06 -2.62 7.02
CA LEU A 108 -6.39 -4.05 7.11
C LEU A 108 -5.82 -4.67 8.39
N ILE A 109 -4.55 -4.38 8.71
CA ILE A 109 -3.89 -4.86 9.94
C ILE A 109 -4.56 -4.26 11.19
N LYS A 110 -4.61 -2.92 11.28
CA LYS A 110 -5.02 -2.21 12.50
C LYS A 110 -6.51 -2.28 12.77
N THR A 111 -7.32 -2.56 11.76
CA THR A 111 -8.78 -2.60 11.88
C THR A 111 -9.26 -4.04 11.87
N ASP A 112 -8.98 -4.78 10.82
CA ASP A 112 -9.67 -6.05 10.57
C ASP A 112 -8.99 -7.21 11.26
N ILE A 113 -7.67 -7.33 11.13
CA ILE A 113 -6.89 -8.33 11.89
C ILE A 113 -6.97 -8.03 13.38
N LYS A 114 -6.85 -6.75 13.79
CA LYS A 114 -7.00 -6.35 15.19
C LYS A 114 -8.36 -6.75 15.78
N LYS A 115 -9.47 -6.56 15.04
CA LYS A 115 -10.80 -6.97 15.50
C LYS A 115 -10.89 -8.46 15.81
N VAL A 116 -10.32 -9.32 14.95
CA VAL A 116 -10.28 -10.77 15.21
C VAL A 116 -9.45 -11.09 16.46
N LYS A 117 -8.32 -10.40 16.66
CA LYS A 117 -7.47 -10.61 17.84
C LYS A 117 -8.14 -10.12 19.12
N ASP A 118 -8.89 -9.04 19.05
CA ASP A 118 -9.62 -8.51 20.21
C ASP A 118 -10.81 -9.43 20.56
N SER A 119 -11.57 -9.94 19.58
CA SER A 119 -12.63 -10.92 19.85
C SER A 119 -12.11 -12.27 20.36
N ARG A 120 -10.93 -12.71 19.92
CA ARG A 120 -10.22 -13.86 20.51
C ARG A 120 -9.96 -13.66 22.00
N LYS A 121 -9.41 -12.50 22.39
CA LYS A 121 -9.12 -12.20 23.80
C LYS A 121 -10.38 -12.18 24.66
N ASP A 122 -11.46 -11.60 24.13
CA ASP A 122 -12.75 -11.59 24.83
C ASP A 122 -13.31 -13.01 24.99
N PHE A 123 -13.21 -13.84 23.94
CA PHE A 123 -13.57 -15.25 23.99
C PHE A 123 -12.76 -16.02 25.04
N GLU A 124 -11.43 -15.89 25.06
CA GLU A 124 -10.54 -16.54 26.04
C GLU A 124 -10.90 -16.12 27.47
N LYS A 125 -11.04 -14.81 27.72
CA LYS A 125 -11.41 -14.28 29.03
C LYS A 125 -12.78 -14.80 29.51
N ILE A 126 -13.78 -14.83 28.63
CA ILE A 126 -15.11 -15.31 28.97
C ILE A 126 -15.11 -16.82 29.18
N SER A 127 -14.25 -17.56 28.48
CA SER A 127 -14.02 -18.99 28.71
C SER A 127 -13.46 -19.23 30.12
N ASP A 128 -12.42 -18.49 30.53
CA ASP A 128 -11.82 -18.61 31.87
C ASP A 128 -12.82 -18.27 32.99
N ASP A 129 -13.65 -17.24 32.77
CA ASP A 129 -14.74 -16.85 33.67
C ASP A 129 -15.80 -17.96 33.81
N LEU A 130 -16.14 -18.64 32.70
CA LEU A 130 -17.08 -19.76 32.70
C LEU A 130 -16.51 -20.95 33.46
N ASP A 131 -15.24 -21.30 33.24
CA ASP A 131 -14.56 -22.38 33.95
C ASP A 131 -14.49 -22.11 35.46
N SER A 132 -14.22 -20.85 35.84
CA SER A 132 -14.27 -20.40 37.23
C SER A 132 -15.68 -20.54 37.84
N ALA A 133 -16.73 -20.19 37.08
CA ALA A 133 -18.11 -20.34 37.53
C ALA A 133 -18.54 -21.81 37.65
N LEU A 134 -18.09 -22.69 36.75
CA LEU A 134 -18.30 -24.14 36.81
C LEU A 134 -17.64 -24.75 38.06
N ASN A 135 -16.40 -24.37 38.34
CA ASN A 135 -15.67 -24.78 39.54
C ASN A 135 -16.37 -24.29 40.81
N ARG A 136 -16.80 -23.03 40.86
CA ARG A 136 -17.55 -22.51 42.01
C ARG A 136 -18.85 -23.28 42.23
N ASN A 137 -19.66 -23.46 41.18
CA ASN A 137 -20.96 -24.14 41.25
C ASN A 137 -20.85 -25.61 41.68
N SER A 138 -19.79 -26.32 41.26
CA SER A 138 -19.58 -27.71 41.66
C SER A 138 -19.11 -27.88 43.11
N ASN A 139 -18.45 -26.87 43.69
CA ASN A 139 -17.90 -26.92 45.04
C ASN A 139 -18.83 -26.34 46.13
N VAL A 140 -19.96 -25.71 45.78
CA VAL A 140 -20.90 -25.20 46.80
C VAL A 140 -21.54 -26.36 47.58
N PRO A 141 -21.47 -26.39 48.92
CA PRO A 141 -22.14 -27.41 49.72
C PRO A 141 -23.65 -27.36 49.54
N ARG A 142 -24.27 -28.51 49.24
CA ARG A 142 -25.73 -28.62 48.98
C ARG A 142 -26.61 -28.19 50.17
N THR A 143 -26.04 -28.11 51.37
CA THR A 143 -26.73 -27.64 52.57
C THR A 143 -26.99 -26.13 52.55
N LYS A 144 -26.25 -25.37 51.74
CA LYS A 144 -26.37 -23.92 51.64
C LYS A 144 -27.20 -23.53 50.41
N VAL A 145 -28.51 -23.77 50.50
CA VAL A 145 -29.46 -23.63 49.38
C VAL A 145 -29.34 -22.27 48.67
N GLN A 146 -29.20 -21.17 49.42
CA GLN A 146 -29.09 -19.83 48.83
C GLN A 146 -27.77 -19.62 48.07
N GLU A 147 -26.64 -20.06 48.62
CA GLU A 147 -25.35 -20.01 47.91
C GLU A 147 -25.36 -20.89 46.65
N CYS A 148 -26.09 -22.02 46.67
CA CYS A 148 -26.28 -22.87 45.50
C CYS A 148 -27.07 -22.17 44.40
N GLU A 149 -28.16 -21.48 44.75
CA GLU A 149 -28.97 -20.71 43.80
C GLU A 149 -28.17 -19.55 43.18
N GLU A 150 -27.42 -18.82 43.98
CA GLU A 150 -26.53 -17.75 43.50
C GLU A 150 -25.47 -18.27 42.53
N ALA A 151 -24.79 -19.36 42.89
CA ALA A 151 -23.78 -19.97 42.02
C ALA A 151 -24.38 -20.47 40.70
N LYS A 152 -25.59 -21.04 40.72
CA LYS A 152 -26.31 -21.49 39.53
C LYS A 152 -26.73 -20.32 38.64
N ASN A 153 -27.17 -19.20 39.23
CA ASN A 153 -27.54 -17.99 38.48
C ASN A 153 -26.32 -17.38 37.77
N ILE A 154 -25.20 -17.26 38.48
CA ILE A 154 -23.92 -16.79 37.89
C ILE A 154 -23.50 -17.72 36.75
N LEU A 155 -23.52 -19.05 36.96
CA LEU A 155 -23.16 -20.01 35.93
C LEU A 155 -24.05 -19.89 34.68
N THR A 156 -25.36 -19.70 34.86
CA THR A 156 -26.30 -19.52 33.75
C THR A 156 -25.96 -18.27 32.94
N SER A 157 -25.67 -17.17 33.62
CA SER A 157 -25.22 -15.93 32.99
C SER A 157 -23.91 -16.11 32.21
N LYS A 158 -22.90 -16.74 32.81
CA LYS A 158 -21.60 -16.99 32.16
C LYS A 158 -21.70 -17.91 30.94
N ARG A 159 -22.58 -18.94 30.98
CA ARG A 159 -22.85 -19.80 29.80
C ARG A 159 -23.43 -19.01 28.63
N SER A 160 -24.35 -18.08 28.90
CA SER A 160 -24.90 -17.19 27.88
C SER A 160 -23.81 -16.28 27.29
N GLY A 161 -22.99 -15.66 28.15
CA GLY A 161 -21.86 -14.83 27.72
C GLY A 161 -20.87 -15.59 26.83
N PHE A 162 -20.53 -16.83 27.19
CA PHE A 162 -19.65 -17.68 26.40
C PHE A 162 -20.22 -18.00 25.02
N ALA A 163 -21.52 -18.29 24.92
CA ALA A 163 -22.16 -18.53 23.61
C ALA A 163 -22.07 -17.29 22.70
N HIS A 164 -22.32 -16.09 23.26
CA HIS A 164 -22.19 -14.85 22.52
C HIS A 164 -20.75 -14.58 22.05
N ALA A 165 -19.77 -14.73 22.94
CA ALA A 165 -18.36 -14.52 22.61
C ALA A 165 -17.84 -15.52 21.56
N SER A 166 -18.27 -16.79 21.65
CA SER A 166 -17.93 -17.82 20.68
C SER A 166 -18.45 -17.47 19.28
N LEU A 167 -19.72 -17.04 19.19
CA LEU A 167 -20.34 -16.66 17.92
C LEU A 167 -19.69 -15.42 17.32
N ASP A 168 -19.43 -14.38 18.12
CA ASP A 168 -18.75 -13.18 17.63
C ASP A 168 -17.33 -13.52 17.15
N TYR A 169 -16.58 -14.31 17.90
CA TYR A 169 -15.23 -14.67 17.49
C TYR A 169 -15.18 -15.40 16.14
N VAL A 170 -16.00 -16.44 15.97
CA VAL A 170 -16.12 -17.17 14.70
C VAL A 170 -16.61 -16.25 13.58
N PHE A 171 -17.55 -15.36 13.87
CA PHE A 171 -18.04 -14.38 12.91
C PHE A 171 -16.92 -13.45 12.41
N GLN A 172 -16.11 -12.89 13.31
CA GLN A 172 -14.99 -12.02 12.92
C GLN A 172 -13.97 -12.76 12.04
N ILE A 173 -13.63 -14.02 12.37
CA ILE A 173 -12.76 -14.86 11.53
C ILE A 173 -13.34 -15.02 10.12
N ASN A 174 -14.63 -15.35 10.02
CA ASN A 174 -15.30 -15.59 8.74
C ASN A 174 -15.37 -14.32 7.89
N VAL A 175 -15.64 -13.17 8.51
CA VAL A 175 -15.62 -11.86 7.84
C VAL A 175 -14.24 -11.57 7.26
N LEU A 176 -13.17 -11.74 8.06
CA LEU A 176 -11.81 -11.54 7.59
C LEU A 176 -11.44 -12.50 6.46
N HIS A 177 -11.78 -13.79 6.59
CA HIS A 177 -11.50 -14.80 5.58
C HIS A 177 -12.17 -14.49 4.23
N SER A 178 -13.39 -13.95 4.26
CA SER A 178 -14.16 -13.61 3.06
C SER A 178 -13.60 -12.40 2.32
N LYS A 179 -12.96 -11.45 3.00
CA LYS A 179 -12.46 -10.21 2.40
C LYS A 179 -10.94 -10.13 2.19
N LYS A 180 -10.14 -10.90 2.95
CA LYS A 180 -8.66 -10.79 2.93
C LYS A 180 -8.05 -10.84 1.53
N ARG A 181 -8.58 -11.69 0.64
CA ARG A 181 -8.12 -11.80 -0.75
C ARG A 181 -8.47 -10.57 -1.57
N PHE A 182 -9.69 -10.05 -1.40
CA PHE A 182 -10.16 -8.88 -2.12
C PHE A 182 -9.38 -7.63 -1.71
N ASP A 183 -9.23 -7.37 -0.42
CA ASP A 183 -8.54 -6.17 0.08
C ASP A 183 -7.07 -6.11 -0.37
N VAL A 184 -6.38 -7.27 -0.41
CA VAL A 184 -5.01 -7.37 -0.91
C VAL A 184 -4.94 -7.15 -2.42
N LEU A 185 -5.85 -7.78 -3.18
CA LEU A 185 -5.90 -7.60 -4.64
C LEU A 185 -6.20 -6.15 -5.02
N GLU A 186 -7.21 -5.54 -4.38
CA GLU A 186 -7.60 -4.15 -4.61
C GLU A 186 -6.41 -3.20 -4.36
N THR A 187 -5.67 -3.41 -3.28
CA THR A 187 -4.49 -2.58 -2.97
C THR A 187 -3.41 -2.67 -4.06
N VAL A 188 -3.16 -3.86 -4.59
CA VAL A 188 -2.13 -4.07 -5.63
C VAL A 188 -2.62 -3.57 -6.99
N ASP A 189 -3.89 -3.82 -7.33
CA ASP A 189 -4.49 -3.37 -8.57
C ASP A 189 -4.60 -1.84 -8.63
N GLU A 190 -4.95 -1.17 -7.53
CA GLU A 190 -4.91 0.29 -7.44
C GLU A 190 -3.52 0.84 -7.75
N LEU A 191 -2.47 0.27 -7.13
CA LEU A 191 -1.10 0.72 -7.39
C LEU A 191 -0.70 0.43 -8.84
N ARG A 192 -1.05 -0.74 -9.36
CA ARG A 192 -0.73 -1.17 -10.73
C ARG A 192 -1.40 -0.27 -11.77
N GLU A 193 -2.68 0.02 -11.62
CA GLU A 193 -3.42 0.85 -12.57
C GLU A 193 -2.92 2.30 -12.53
N LYS A 194 -2.61 2.83 -11.34
CA LYS A 194 -1.95 4.14 -11.22
C LYS A 194 -0.56 4.15 -11.85
N ALA A 195 0.28 3.14 -11.58
CA ALA A 195 1.61 3.04 -12.19
C ALA A 195 1.54 2.91 -13.73
N LYS A 196 0.56 2.17 -14.27
CA LYS A 196 0.30 2.10 -15.71
C LYS A 196 -0.14 3.44 -16.29
N GLN A 197 -0.97 4.19 -15.56
CA GLN A 197 -1.41 5.50 -15.99
C GLN A 197 -0.21 6.46 -16.09
N GLU A 198 0.61 6.54 -15.04
CA GLU A 198 1.84 7.34 -15.05
C GLU A 198 2.79 6.92 -16.18
N ARG A 199 2.93 5.61 -16.42
CA ARG A 199 3.76 5.11 -17.54
C ARG A 199 3.23 5.54 -18.90
N ARG A 200 1.91 5.45 -19.13
CA ARG A 200 1.30 5.91 -20.39
C ARG A 200 1.50 7.40 -20.60
N GLU A 201 1.29 8.20 -19.56
CA GLU A 201 1.53 9.65 -19.61
C GLU A 201 3.01 9.96 -19.90
N MET A 202 3.93 9.21 -19.32
CA MET A 202 5.37 9.35 -19.60
C MET A 202 5.70 9.01 -21.06
N GLU A 203 5.14 7.93 -21.60
CA GLU A 203 5.35 7.50 -23.00
C GLU A 203 4.74 8.49 -24.01
N GLU A 204 3.56 9.03 -23.72
CA GLU A 204 2.91 10.06 -24.54
C GLU A 204 3.71 11.36 -24.54
N ARG A 205 4.22 11.81 -23.38
CA ARG A 205 5.08 12.99 -23.30
C ARG A 205 6.42 12.77 -23.98
N HIS A 206 7.05 11.61 -23.83
CA HIS A 206 8.28 11.27 -24.54
C HIS A 206 8.10 11.33 -26.06
N THR A 207 6.97 10.83 -26.57
CA THR A 207 6.61 10.91 -28.00
C THR A 207 6.40 12.37 -28.46
N LEU A 208 5.81 13.21 -27.61
CA LEU A 208 5.60 14.63 -27.89
C LEU A 208 6.93 15.41 -27.87
N VAL A 209 7.83 15.07 -26.94
CA VAL A 209 9.18 15.64 -26.82
C VAL A 209 10.03 15.25 -28.03
N GLN A 210 10.00 13.98 -28.47
CA GLN A 210 10.67 13.57 -29.70
C GLN A 210 10.13 14.29 -30.94
N LYS A 211 8.81 14.44 -31.07
CA LYS A 211 8.20 15.25 -32.16
C LYS A 211 8.64 16.72 -32.12
N LYS A 212 8.71 17.33 -30.93
CA LYS A 212 9.19 18.71 -30.76
C LYS A 212 10.68 18.85 -31.07
N LEU A 213 11.52 17.90 -30.65
CA LEU A 213 12.96 17.87 -30.96
C LEU A 213 13.20 17.77 -32.47
N VAL A 214 12.46 16.92 -33.18
CA VAL A 214 12.53 16.81 -34.65
C VAL A 214 12.13 18.13 -35.31
N CYS A 215 11.04 18.78 -34.86
CA CYS A 215 10.64 20.09 -35.37
C CYS A 215 11.62 21.23 -35.04
N LEU A 216 12.36 21.13 -33.92
CA LEU A 216 13.35 22.13 -33.50
C LEU A 216 14.71 21.94 -34.20
N LEU A 217 15.08 20.70 -34.57
CA LEU A 217 16.30 20.41 -35.33
C LEU A 217 16.15 20.68 -36.83
N TYR A 218 14.92 20.64 -37.35
CA TYR A 218 14.59 20.98 -38.74
C TYR A 218 13.48 22.03 -38.81
N PRO A 219 13.76 23.29 -38.44
CA PRO A 219 12.78 24.37 -38.55
C PRO A 219 12.44 24.61 -40.02
N CYS A 220 11.14 24.51 -40.35
CA CYS A 220 10.64 24.68 -41.70
C CYS A 220 10.89 26.13 -42.18
N SER A 221 11.95 26.35 -42.94
CA SER A 221 12.18 27.58 -43.67
C SER A 221 11.62 27.41 -45.08
N SER A 222 10.47 28.05 -45.32
CA SER A 222 9.96 28.42 -46.63
C SER A 222 9.77 27.32 -47.68
N ASN A 223 8.50 26.89 -47.78
CA ASN A 223 7.73 26.42 -48.93
C ASN A 223 8.17 25.29 -49.89
N ASP A 224 9.39 24.75 -49.87
CA ASP A 224 9.75 23.64 -50.80
C ASP A 224 10.01 22.28 -50.13
N ASN A 225 10.00 22.22 -48.79
CA ASN A 225 10.49 21.04 -48.06
C ASN A 225 9.42 20.08 -47.50
N CYS A 226 8.15 20.21 -47.92
CA CYS A 226 7.07 19.30 -47.50
C CYS A 226 7.24 17.85 -48.00
N ARG A 227 8.10 17.60 -49.01
CA ARG A 227 8.31 16.25 -49.57
C ARG A 227 9.18 15.34 -48.69
N TYR A 228 10.13 15.89 -47.94
CA TYR A 228 11.01 15.09 -47.08
C TYR A 228 10.35 14.70 -45.74
N GLN A 229 9.37 15.47 -45.25
CA GLN A 229 8.61 15.10 -44.04
C GLN A 229 7.70 13.88 -44.26
N PHE A 230 7.23 13.62 -45.48
CA PHE A 230 6.37 12.46 -45.73
C PHE A 230 7.14 11.13 -45.71
N MET A 231 8.45 11.16 -46.00
CA MET A 231 9.30 9.97 -46.01
C MET A 231 9.71 9.55 -44.59
N LEU A 232 10.04 10.49 -43.69
CA LEU A 232 10.42 10.18 -42.31
C LEU A 232 9.25 9.71 -41.42
N ARG A 233 7.99 10.02 -41.78
CA ARG A 233 6.80 9.49 -41.09
C ARG A 233 6.49 8.02 -41.38
N LYS A 234 7.14 7.39 -42.38
CA LYS A 234 6.88 6.00 -42.79
C LYS A 234 7.89 4.98 -42.26
N THR A 235 8.91 5.41 -41.51
CA THR A 235 10.01 4.53 -41.05
C THR A 235 10.11 4.43 -39.52
N ILE A 236 9.17 5.02 -38.78
CA ILE A 236 8.91 4.75 -37.35
C ILE A 236 7.52 4.13 -37.27
#